data_AF-A0A3B8P3X5-F1
#
_entry.id   AF-A0A3B8P3X5-F1
#
_cell.length_a   1.000
_cell.length_b   1.000
_cell.length_c   1.000
_cell.angle_alpha   90.00
_cell.angle_beta   90.00
_cell.angle_gamma   90.00
#
_symmetry.space_group_name_H-M   'P 1'
#
loop_
_entity.id
_entity.type
_entity.pdbx_description
1 polymer ?
#
loop_
_entity_poly.entity_id
_entity_poly.type
_entity_poly.pdbx_seq_one_letter_code
_entity_poly.pdbx_strand_id
1 'polypeptide(L)' 'QHAHGVTQARGGEGAAREFCELIMQAQGTLDAANANYL' A
#
# COMPACT_ATOMS: atom_id res chain seq x y z
N GLN A 1 -6.91 -22.02 0.39
CA GLN A 1 -5.93 -20.92 0.54
C GLN A 1 -6.44 -19.77 -0.32
N HIS A 2 -6.86 -18.64 0.27
CA HIS A 2 -7.42 -17.50 -0.46
C HIS A 2 -6.73 -16.21 -0.03
N ALA A 3 -6.60 -15.25 -0.93
CA ALA A 3 -6.08 -13.93 -0.59
C ALA A 3 -7.14 -13.18 0.23
N HIS A 4 -6.69 -12.51 1.31
CA HIS A 4 -7.58 -11.66 2.12
C HIS A 4 -7.97 -10.36 1.40
N GLY A 5 -7.21 -9.96 0.39
CA GLY A 5 -7.48 -8.81 -0.45
C GLY A 5 -6.79 -8.97 -1.80
N VAL A 6 -7.37 -8.33 -2.82
CA VAL A 6 -6.81 -8.24 -4.16
C VAL A 6 -6.75 -6.75 -4.49
N THR A 7 -5.57 -6.29 -4.92
CA THR A 7 -5.36 -4.90 -5.28
C THR A 7 -6.14 -4.54 -6.55
N GLN A 8 -6.52 -3.28 -6.68
CA GLN A 8 -7.14 -2.78 -7.90
C GLN A 8 -6.12 -2.65 -9.04
N ALA A 9 -4.92 -2.17 -8.72
CA ALA A 9 -3.83 -2.09 -9.67
C ALA A 9 -3.32 -3.48 -10.07
N ARG A 10 -2.86 -3.59 -11.31
CA ARG A 10 -2.24 -4.81 -11.84
C ARG A 10 -0.78 -4.92 -11.39
N GLY A 11 -0.23 -6.12 -11.46
CA GLY A 11 1.19 -6.36 -11.23
C GLY A 11 2.06 -5.54 -12.20
N GLY A 12 3.05 -4.82 -11.66
CA GLY A 12 3.88 -3.88 -12.43
C GLY A 12 3.27 -2.49 -12.64
N GLU A 13 1.98 -2.31 -12.33
CA GLU A 13 1.24 -1.06 -12.52
C GLU A 13 0.86 -0.40 -11.18
N GLY A 14 1.57 -0.75 -10.09
CA GLY A 14 1.38 -0.16 -8.77
C GLY A 14 0.74 -1.06 -7.72
N ALA A 15 0.39 -2.32 -8.03
CA ALA A 15 -0.21 -3.26 -7.07
C ALA A 15 0.57 -3.36 -5.75
N ALA A 16 1.91 -3.49 -5.81
CA ALA A 16 2.74 -3.59 -4.61
C ALA A 16 2.69 -2.32 -3.76
N ARG A 17 2.65 -1.13 -4.40
CA ARG A 17 2.55 0.14 -3.71
C ARG A 17 1.20 0.28 -3.01
N GLU A 18 0.10 -0.02 -3.70
CA GLU A 18 -1.26 -0.02 -3.14
C GLU A 18 -1.34 -0.91 -1.90
N PHE A 19 -0.79 -2.12 -1.97
CA PHE A 19 -0.76 -3.04 -0.83
C PHE A 19 0.11 -2.53 0.33
N CYS A 20 1.28 -1.95 0.04
CA CYS A 20 2.12 -1.34 1.07
C CYS A 20 1.43 -0.16 1.77
N GLU A 21 0.78 0.73 1.00
CA GLU A 21 0.05 1.87 1.56
C GLU A 21 -1.10 1.41 2.44
N LEU A 22 -1.84 0.36 2.07
CA LEU A 22 -2.88 -0.24 2.91
C LEU A 22 -2.34 -0.70 4.27
N ILE A 23 -1.20 -1.40 4.28
CA ILE A 23 -0.54 -1.85 5.51
C ILE A 23 -0.09 -0.64 6.35
N MET A 24 0.53 0.35 5.71
CA MET A 24 1.05 1.53 6.39
C MET A 24 -0.06 2.41 6.95
N GLN A 25 -1.22 2.49 6.29
CA GLN A 25 -2.42 3.13 6.83
C GLN A 25 -2.89 2.42 8.10
N ALA A 26 -3.01 1.08 8.06
CA ALA A 26 -3.41 0.29 9.23
C ALA A 26 -2.42 0.41 10.40
N GLN A 27 -1.14 0.65 10.11
CA GLN A 27 -0.09 0.86 11.11
C GLN A 27 0.10 2.34 11.51
N GLY A 28 -0.57 3.29 10.86
CA GLY A 28 -0.41 4.72 11.12
C GLY A 28 0.94 5.32 10.69
N THR A 29 1.64 4.68 9.74
CA THR A 29 2.99 5.08 9.29
C THR A 29 3.02 5.75 7.92
N LEU A 30 1.89 5.77 7.19
CA LEU A 30 1.83 6.30 5.83
C LEU A 30 2.19 7.80 5.74
N ASP A 31 1.62 8.62 6.63
CA ASP A 31 1.84 10.08 6.59
C ASP A 31 3.30 10.44 6.86
N ALA A 32 3.93 9.75 7.82
CA ALA A 32 5.34 9.95 8.13
C ALA A 32 6.25 9.57 6.95
N ALA A 33 5.90 8.54 6.19
CA ALA A 33 6.65 8.17 4.99
C ALA A 33 6.49 9.21 3.86
N ASN A 34 5.28 9.75 3.68
CA ASN A 34 5.00 10.78 2.68
C ASN A 34 5.66 12.13 3.01
N ALA A 35 5.80 12.47 4.29
CA ALA A 35 6.44 13.70 4.74
C ALA A 35 7.91 13.84 4.28
N ASN A 36 8.59 12.75 3.91
CA ASN A 36 9.96 12.82 3.37
C ASN A 36 10.03 13.36 1.94
N TYR A 37 8.89 13.49 1.26
CA TYR A 37 8.80 13.91 -0.14
C TYR A 37 8.02 15.22 -0.33
N LEU A 38 7.55 15.83 0.77
CA LEU A 38 6.80 17.11 0.82
C LEU A 38 7.63 18.17 1.53
#